data_AF-A0A2Z5UIF3-F1
#
_entry.id   AF-A0A2Z5UIF3-F1
#
_cell.length_a   1.000
_cell.length_b   1.000
_cell.length_c   1.000
_cell.angle_alpha   90.00
_cell.angle_beta   90.00
_cell.angle_gamma   90.00
#
_symmetry.space_group_name_H-M   'P 1'
#
loop_
_entity.id
_entity.type
_entity.pdbx_description
1 polymer ?
#
loop_
_entity_poly.entity_id
_entity_poly.type
_entity_poly.pdbx_seq_one_letter_code
_entity_poly.pdbx_strand_id
1 'polypeptide(L)'
;MRRFTHFVALDWSGARGERQRGIALAVAKGRDAPALVRPGHIWSRAEILAWLEGVAETGADMLIGFDFSAAFAFADRGGYFPEWDESPPDMPALWSLVERLAATDPHYEAGGFLHHPEARRHFRHGRGDVGDLFAPGAGRLRVVEQHQRATRQAASVSNFNLVGAAQAGKASLSGMRLLHRLRGRIPLWPLDPVPTTGPLLVEIYTSLAARAAGLAGGRSKIRDGSALDAALAALGSPPAGVAGPVSDHAADALLAAAWLRDISAKAALWSPAPLSGALARTEGWTFGIV
;
A
#
# COMPACT_ATOMS: atom_id res chain seq x y z
N MET A 1 11.36 -12.82 -17.20
CA MET A 1 10.55 -12.26 -16.09
C MET A 1 11.19 -12.67 -14.78
N ARG A 2 11.31 -11.73 -13.84
CA ARG A 2 12.04 -11.88 -12.58
C ARG A 2 11.43 -13.00 -11.70
N ARG A 3 12.26 -13.83 -11.08
CA ARG A 3 11.83 -14.87 -10.13
C ARG A 3 12.16 -14.44 -8.71
N PHE A 4 11.15 -14.19 -7.88
CA PHE A 4 11.34 -13.94 -6.45
C PHE A 4 11.24 -15.24 -5.65
N THR A 5 11.89 -15.30 -4.49
CA THR A 5 11.88 -16.47 -3.60
C THR A 5 11.03 -16.26 -2.35
N HIS A 6 10.80 -14.99 -1.98
CA HIS A 6 9.96 -14.59 -0.87
C HIS A 6 8.92 -13.57 -1.34
N PHE A 7 7.70 -13.71 -0.85
CA PHE A 7 6.59 -12.82 -1.15
C PHE A 7 6.07 -12.26 0.16
N VAL A 8 6.14 -10.95 0.29
CA VAL A 8 5.90 -10.25 1.55
C VAL A 8 4.69 -9.36 1.35
N ALA A 9 3.78 -9.36 2.31
CA ALA A 9 2.69 -8.39 2.35
C ALA A 9 2.70 -7.64 3.67
N LEU A 10 2.60 -6.32 3.55
CA LEU A 10 2.47 -5.35 4.62
C LEU A 10 1.07 -4.76 4.55
N ASP A 11 0.18 -5.23 5.43
CA ASP A 11 -1.04 -4.50 5.72
C ASP A 11 -0.68 -3.30 6.60
N TRP A 12 -1.24 -2.12 6.29
CA TRP A 12 -0.71 -0.85 6.78
C TRP A 12 -1.77 0.04 7.41
N SER A 13 -1.37 0.74 8.49
CA SER A 13 -2.28 1.62 9.25
C SER A 13 -1.81 3.07 9.25
N GLY A 14 -2.76 3.96 8.96
CA GLY A 14 -2.66 5.41 9.15
C GLY A 14 -3.06 5.91 10.54
N ALA A 15 -3.34 5.01 11.49
CA ALA A 15 -3.73 5.43 12.84
C ALA A 15 -2.60 6.14 13.60
N ARG A 16 -2.97 6.97 14.58
CA ARG A 16 -2.00 7.71 15.40
C ARG A 16 -1.37 6.83 16.48
N GLY A 17 -0.21 7.25 16.96
CA GLY A 17 0.50 6.63 18.07
C GLY A 17 1.72 5.80 17.66
N GLU A 18 2.49 5.41 18.67
CA GLU A 18 3.77 4.71 18.50
C GLU A 18 3.63 3.35 17.81
N ARG A 19 2.59 2.60 18.18
CA ARG A 19 2.37 1.22 17.74
C ARG A 19 0.99 1.04 17.13
N GLN A 20 0.92 0.20 16.11
CA GLN A 20 -0.23 0.08 15.21
C GLN A 20 -0.78 -1.34 15.27
N ARG A 21 -1.98 -1.50 15.85
CA ARG A 21 -2.70 -2.80 15.81
C ARG A 21 -3.13 -3.18 14.38
N GLY A 22 -3.21 -2.20 13.49
CA GLY A 22 -3.53 -2.36 12.08
C GLY A 22 -2.31 -2.48 11.15
N ILE A 23 -1.15 -2.84 11.68
CA ILE A 23 -0.01 -3.24 10.84
C ILE A 23 0.21 -4.74 11.04
N ALA A 24 0.25 -5.47 9.93
CA ALA A 24 0.61 -6.88 9.90
C ALA A 24 1.62 -7.14 8.78
N LEU A 25 2.58 -8.01 9.06
CA LEU A 25 3.64 -8.40 8.14
C LEU A 25 3.61 -9.92 7.99
N ALA A 26 3.44 -10.40 6.76
CA ALA A 26 3.43 -11.81 6.44
C ALA A 26 4.41 -12.14 5.31
N VAL A 27 4.96 -13.35 5.33
CA VAL A 27 5.89 -13.85 4.32
C VAL A 27 5.44 -15.23 3.83
N ALA A 28 5.36 -15.40 2.52
CA ALA A 28 5.28 -16.68 1.85
C ALA A 28 6.65 -17.00 1.21
N LYS A 29 7.35 -18.00 1.74
CA LYS A 29 8.68 -18.41 1.27
C LYS A 29 8.57 -19.62 0.35
N GLY A 30 9.13 -19.54 -0.85
CA GLY A 30 9.09 -20.65 -1.81
C GLY A 30 7.68 -21.21 -1.97
N ARG A 31 7.49 -22.50 -1.61
CA ARG A 31 6.20 -23.18 -1.63
C ARG A 31 5.60 -23.42 -0.24
N ASP A 32 6.20 -22.86 0.80
CA ASP A 32 5.77 -23.05 2.19
C ASP A 32 4.47 -22.29 2.48
N ALA A 33 3.80 -22.63 3.58
CA ALA A 33 2.67 -21.84 4.07
C ALA A 33 3.09 -20.38 4.34
N PRO A 34 2.23 -19.39 4.07
CA PRO A 34 2.47 -18.02 4.51
C PRO A 34 2.48 -17.97 6.04
N ALA A 35 3.39 -17.18 6.61
CA ALA A 35 3.50 -17.02 8.05
C ALA A 35 3.63 -15.54 8.43
N LEU A 36 3.05 -15.17 9.58
CA LEU A 36 3.25 -13.85 10.17
C LEU A 36 4.68 -13.72 10.68
N VAL A 37 5.30 -12.57 10.43
CA VAL A 37 6.55 -12.20 11.08
C VAL A 37 6.19 -11.72 12.49
N ARG A 38 6.77 -12.37 13.51
CA ARG A 38 6.51 -12.12 14.94
C ARG A 38 4.99 -12.13 15.26
N PRO A 39 4.31 -13.29 15.21
CA PRO A 39 2.88 -13.39 15.50
C PRO A 39 2.52 -12.76 16.86
N GLY A 40 1.43 -11.99 16.89
CA GLY A 40 0.96 -11.28 18.10
C GLY A 40 1.71 -9.97 18.42
N HIS A 41 2.77 -9.64 17.68
CA HIS A 41 3.50 -8.39 17.85
C HIS A 41 2.72 -7.19 17.33
N ILE A 42 2.72 -6.09 18.09
CA ILE A 42 2.14 -4.81 17.66
C ILE A 42 3.24 -3.92 17.10
N TRP A 43 3.32 -3.83 15.77
CA TRP A 43 4.37 -3.14 15.06
C TRP A 43 4.33 -1.62 15.21
N SER A 44 5.49 -0.98 15.33
CA SER A 44 5.64 0.44 14.97
C SER A 44 6.04 0.58 13.50
N ARG A 45 5.76 1.74 12.90
CA ARG A 45 6.24 2.06 11.54
C ARG A 45 7.77 2.09 11.46
N ALA A 46 8.44 2.47 12.56
CA ALA A 46 9.89 2.45 12.67
C ALA A 46 10.45 1.02 12.65
N GLU A 47 9.78 0.06 13.32
CA GLU A 47 10.18 -1.36 13.26
C GLU A 47 10.01 -1.94 11.86
N ILE A 48 8.96 -1.54 11.12
CA ILE A 48 8.80 -1.96 9.72
C ILE A 48 9.89 -1.36 8.84
N LEU A 49 10.23 -0.06 9.02
CA LEU A 49 11.33 0.55 8.29
C LEU A 49 12.65 -0.22 8.55
N ALA A 50 12.99 -0.46 9.81
CA ALA A 50 14.20 -1.19 10.17
C ALA A 50 14.22 -2.61 9.59
N TRP A 51 13.06 -3.29 9.55
CA TRP A 51 12.93 -4.59 8.91
C TRP A 51 13.21 -4.51 7.40
N LEU A 52 12.64 -3.51 6.71
CA LEU A 52 12.88 -3.29 5.28
C LEU A 52 14.34 -2.91 4.99
N GLU A 53 14.97 -2.11 5.84
CA GLU A 53 16.39 -1.77 5.74
C GLU A 53 17.27 -3.02 5.87
N GLY A 54 16.95 -3.92 6.80
CA GLY A 54 17.60 -5.22 6.90
C GLY A 54 17.40 -6.08 5.65
N VAL A 55 16.21 -6.07 5.04
CA VAL A 55 15.98 -6.74 3.75
C VAL A 55 16.86 -6.15 2.65
N ALA A 56 16.98 -4.82 2.57
CA ALA A 56 17.86 -4.15 1.62
C ALA A 56 19.32 -4.57 1.80
N GLU A 57 19.78 -4.67 3.05
CA GLU A 57 21.15 -5.09 3.39
C GLU A 57 21.43 -6.56 3.04
N THR A 58 20.48 -7.46 3.28
CA THR A 58 20.65 -8.88 2.91
C THR A 58 20.62 -9.13 1.40
N GLY A 59 20.03 -8.22 0.62
CA GLY A 59 19.85 -8.39 -0.82
C GLY A 59 18.95 -9.58 -1.19
N ALA A 60 18.07 -10.00 -0.29
CA ALA A 60 17.21 -11.15 -0.51
C ALA A 60 16.22 -10.92 -1.66
N ASP A 61 15.99 -11.97 -2.45
CA ASP A 61 15.06 -11.96 -3.58
C ASP A 61 13.60 -11.94 -3.12
N MET A 62 13.13 -10.76 -2.71
CA MET A 62 11.80 -10.54 -2.14
C MET A 62 10.93 -9.62 -3.00
N LEU A 63 9.69 -10.03 -3.27
CA LEU A 63 8.65 -9.11 -3.75
C LEU A 63 7.82 -8.64 -2.55
N ILE A 64 7.81 -7.35 -2.29
CA ILE A 64 7.25 -6.76 -1.07
C ILE A 64 6.08 -5.85 -1.43
N GLY A 65 4.87 -6.29 -1.12
CA GLY A 65 3.64 -5.51 -1.28
C GLY A 65 3.33 -4.68 -0.04
N PHE A 66 3.02 -3.39 -0.20
CA PHE A 66 2.48 -2.53 0.85
C PHE A 66 1.06 -2.06 0.53
N ASP A 67 0.18 -2.08 1.54
CA ASP A 67 -1.23 -1.67 1.41
C ASP A 67 -1.45 -0.20 1.76
N PHE A 68 -0.82 0.68 0.99
CA PHE A 68 -1.06 2.13 1.00
C PHE A 68 -0.66 2.71 -0.36
N SER A 69 -1.11 3.90 -0.71
CA SER A 69 -0.75 4.49 -2.00
C SER A 69 0.61 5.19 -1.97
N ALA A 70 1.43 4.94 -2.99
CA ALA A 70 2.71 5.65 -3.14
C ALA A 70 2.53 7.12 -3.56
N ALA A 71 1.36 7.50 -4.07
CA ALA A 71 1.08 8.86 -4.54
C ALA A 71 -0.39 9.27 -4.38
N PHE A 72 -0.66 10.54 -4.66
CA PHE A 72 -2.01 11.08 -4.85
C PHE A 72 -2.37 11.17 -6.34
N ALA A 73 -3.63 11.51 -6.63
CA ALA A 73 -4.05 11.84 -7.99
C ALA A 73 -3.25 13.04 -8.51
N PHE A 74 -2.78 12.94 -9.75
CA PHE A 74 -1.97 13.94 -10.44
C PHE A 74 -2.50 14.21 -11.84
N ALA A 75 -2.75 13.17 -12.64
CA ALA A 75 -3.02 13.25 -14.06
C ALA A 75 -4.32 14.02 -14.40
N ASP A 76 -5.29 14.01 -13.50
CA ASP A 76 -6.58 14.69 -13.65
C ASP A 76 -6.47 16.22 -13.62
N ARG A 77 -5.44 16.78 -12.97
CA ARG A 77 -5.24 18.24 -12.83
C ARG A 77 -3.83 18.71 -13.18
N GLY A 78 -2.94 17.81 -13.62
CA GLY A 78 -1.54 18.14 -13.91
C GLY A 78 -0.69 18.46 -12.68
N GLY A 79 -1.10 18.02 -11.48
CA GLY A 79 -0.42 18.31 -10.22
C GLY A 79 -1.09 17.63 -9.03
N TYR A 80 -0.35 17.32 -7.97
CA TYR A 80 -0.95 16.77 -6.74
C TYR A 80 -1.80 17.81 -6.01
N PHE A 81 -1.31 19.04 -5.93
CA PHE A 81 -1.93 20.16 -5.22
C PHE A 81 -2.01 21.37 -6.15
N PRO A 82 -3.06 21.50 -6.99
CA PRO A 82 -3.26 22.66 -7.85
C PRO A 82 -3.31 23.96 -7.04
N GLU A 83 -2.88 25.09 -7.61
CA GLU A 83 -2.79 26.40 -6.93
C GLU A 83 -1.72 26.50 -5.84
N TRP A 84 -0.95 25.45 -5.58
CA TRP A 84 0.21 25.52 -4.69
C TRP A 84 1.50 25.57 -5.51
N ASP A 85 2.26 26.66 -5.43
CA ASP A 85 3.51 26.83 -6.21
C ASP A 85 4.58 25.76 -5.90
N GLU A 86 4.60 25.21 -4.68
CA GLU A 86 5.51 24.12 -4.30
C GLU A 86 4.92 22.72 -4.57
N SER A 87 3.86 22.61 -5.37
CA SER A 87 3.28 21.32 -5.74
C SER A 87 4.35 20.42 -6.35
N PRO A 88 4.57 19.20 -5.82
CA PRO A 88 5.65 18.36 -6.29
C PRO A 88 5.38 17.84 -7.71
N PRO A 89 6.39 17.78 -8.59
CA PRO A 89 6.21 17.34 -9.98
C PRO A 89 6.10 15.81 -10.13
N ASP A 90 6.55 15.03 -9.13
CA ASP A 90 6.63 13.58 -9.18
C ASP A 90 6.59 12.93 -7.78
N MET A 91 6.56 11.60 -7.73
CA MET A 91 6.48 10.84 -6.48
C MET A 91 7.66 11.10 -5.54
N PRO A 92 8.94 11.04 -5.97
CA PRO A 92 10.06 11.38 -5.09
C PRO A 92 9.98 12.77 -4.48
N ALA A 93 9.60 13.79 -5.25
CA ALA A 93 9.41 15.15 -4.75
C ALA A 93 8.22 15.23 -3.78
N LEU A 94 7.13 14.49 -4.04
CA LEU A 94 6.00 14.37 -3.12
C LEU A 94 6.44 13.80 -1.78
N TRP A 95 7.18 12.69 -1.77
CA TRP A 95 7.65 12.08 -0.54
C TRP A 95 8.59 13.02 0.24
N SER A 96 9.45 13.75 -0.47
CA SER A 96 10.33 14.76 0.14
C SER A 96 9.56 15.92 0.76
N LEU A 97 8.50 16.41 0.09
CA LEU A 97 7.62 17.44 0.64
C LEU A 97 6.90 16.95 1.90
N VAL A 98 6.35 15.72 1.87
CA VAL A 98 5.69 15.11 3.02
C VAL A 98 6.66 14.96 4.20
N GLU A 99 7.86 14.42 3.98
CA GLU A 99 8.86 14.27 5.03
C GLU A 99 9.30 15.63 5.60
N ARG A 100 9.52 16.64 4.75
CA ARG A 100 9.90 17.99 5.19
C ARG A 100 8.84 18.60 6.11
N LEU A 101 7.57 18.54 5.72
CA LEU A 101 6.47 19.14 6.48
C LEU A 101 6.07 18.32 7.71
N ALA A 102 6.41 17.04 7.75
CA ALA A 102 6.14 16.13 8.88
C ALA A 102 7.42 15.81 9.68
N ALA A 103 8.51 16.56 9.53
CA ALA A 103 9.82 16.19 10.08
C ALA A 103 9.81 16.05 11.61
N THR A 104 9.04 16.89 12.30
CA THR A 104 8.88 16.87 13.77
C THR A 104 7.74 15.97 14.24
N ASP A 105 6.98 15.37 13.33
CA ASP A 105 5.87 14.50 13.71
C ASP A 105 6.40 13.17 14.27
N PRO A 106 5.90 12.73 15.43
CA PRO A 106 6.33 11.48 16.02
C PRO A 106 5.84 10.29 15.20
N HIS A 107 6.50 9.14 15.37
CA HIS A 107 5.99 7.83 14.91
C HIS A 107 5.64 7.73 13.42
N TYR A 108 6.34 8.49 12.56
CA TYR A 108 6.04 8.58 11.13
C TYR A 108 4.61 9.06 10.82
N GLU A 109 3.99 9.84 11.72
CA GLU A 109 2.73 10.52 11.42
C GLU A 109 2.92 11.60 10.35
N ALA A 110 1.82 12.17 9.83
CA ALA A 110 1.86 13.24 8.83
C ALA A 110 0.92 14.39 9.21
N GLY A 111 0.85 14.68 10.51
CA GLY A 111 0.11 15.80 11.06
C GLY A 111 0.61 17.14 10.53
N GLY A 112 1.91 17.42 10.58
CA GLY A 112 2.49 18.67 10.09
C GLY A 112 2.13 18.95 8.63
N PHE A 113 2.23 17.93 7.76
CA PHE A 113 1.76 18.01 6.38
C PHE A 113 0.26 18.34 6.29
N LEU A 114 -0.59 17.63 7.03
CA LEU A 114 -2.05 17.81 6.98
C LEU A 114 -2.56 19.14 7.57
N HIS A 115 -1.77 19.80 8.43
CA HIS A 115 -2.07 21.13 8.96
C HIS A 115 -1.39 22.26 8.16
N HIS A 116 -0.52 21.95 7.19
CA HIS A 116 0.09 22.95 6.34
C HIS A 116 -1.00 23.75 5.59
N PRO A 117 -0.94 25.09 5.57
CA PRO A 117 -2.00 25.93 5.01
C PRO A 117 -2.41 25.53 3.60
N GLU A 118 -1.44 25.28 2.71
CA GLU A 118 -1.73 24.90 1.32
C GLU A 118 -2.17 23.44 1.17
N ALA A 119 -1.52 22.49 1.87
CA ALA A 119 -1.83 21.07 1.71
C ALA A 119 -3.27 20.80 2.15
N ARG A 120 -3.66 21.37 3.30
CA ARG A 120 -4.97 21.20 3.93
C ARG A 120 -6.13 21.54 2.99
N ARG A 121 -5.97 22.52 2.09
CA ARG A 121 -6.97 22.97 1.10
C ARG A 121 -7.45 21.84 0.19
N HIS A 122 -6.65 20.80 0.00
CA HIS A 122 -6.96 19.69 -0.90
C HIS A 122 -7.62 18.48 -0.23
N PHE A 123 -7.73 18.46 1.10
CA PHE A 123 -8.22 17.29 1.83
C PHE A 123 -9.60 17.53 2.46
N ARG A 124 -10.41 16.47 2.50
CA ARG A 124 -11.56 16.40 3.40
C ARG A 124 -11.09 15.84 4.73
N HIS A 125 -11.17 16.66 5.78
CA HIS A 125 -10.85 16.29 7.15
C HIS A 125 -12.10 15.84 7.92
N GLY A 126 -11.90 15.40 9.16
CA GLY A 126 -13.01 15.02 10.04
C GLY A 126 -13.81 16.21 10.55
N ARG A 127 -15.02 15.97 11.05
CA ARG A 127 -15.88 16.96 11.73
C ARG A 127 -16.33 18.14 10.85
N GLY A 128 -16.59 17.87 9.56
CA GLY A 128 -17.13 18.87 8.62
C GLY A 128 -16.09 19.83 8.03
N ASP A 129 -14.82 19.65 8.40
CA ASP A 129 -13.70 20.42 7.91
C ASP A 129 -13.27 19.92 6.52
N VAL A 130 -13.49 20.74 5.49
CA VAL A 130 -13.20 20.40 4.10
C VAL A 130 -12.42 21.54 3.49
N GLY A 131 -11.25 21.23 2.93
CA GLY A 131 -10.47 22.22 2.20
C GLY A 131 -11.23 22.76 0.99
N ASP A 132 -11.02 24.03 0.68
CA ASP A 132 -11.67 24.78 -0.40
C ASP A 132 -11.36 24.23 -1.80
N LEU A 133 -10.22 23.55 -1.96
CA LEU A 133 -9.79 22.89 -3.20
C LEU A 133 -10.05 21.38 -3.22
N PHE A 134 -10.77 20.83 -2.24
CA PHE A 134 -11.16 19.43 -2.25
C PHE A 134 -12.21 19.18 -3.34
N ALA A 135 -11.93 18.23 -4.24
CA ALA A 135 -12.86 17.90 -5.31
C ALA A 135 -14.19 17.33 -4.78
N PRO A 136 -15.35 17.70 -5.33
CA PRO A 136 -16.65 17.21 -4.88
C PRO A 136 -16.79 15.68 -4.81
N GLY A 137 -17.78 15.22 -4.05
CA GLY A 137 -18.06 13.79 -3.91
C GLY A 137 -17.02 13.08 -3.05
N ALA A 138 -16.29 12.14 -3.63
CA ALA A 138 -15.32 11.30 -2.92
C ALA A 138 -13.88 11.84 -2.95
N GLY A 139 -13.61 12.93 -3.67
CA GLY A 139 -12.26 13.43 -3.93
C GLY A 139 -11.68 12.90 -5.25
N ARG A 140 -10.49 13.39 -5.60
CA ARG A 140 -9.77 13.02 -6.84
C ARG A 140 -9.24 11.59 -6.79
N LEU A 141 -9.15 10.93 -7.93
CA LEU A 141 -8.70 9.53 -8.03
C LEU A 141 -7.55 9.45 -9.03
N ARG A 142 -6.52 8.68 -8.69
CA ARG A 142 -5.49 8.25 -9.63
C ARG A 142 -6.13 7.46 -10.77
N VAL A 143 -5.44 7.40 -11.90
CA VAL A 143 -5.86 6.63 -13.07
C VAL A 143 -6.06 5.16 -12.72
N VAL A 144 -5.20 4.57 -11.86
CA VAL A 144 -5.38 3.18 -11.40
C VAL A 144 -6.69 2.96 -10.63
N GLU A 145 -7.10 3.93 -9.80
CA GLU A 145 -8.34 3.86 -9.03
C GLU A 145 -9.58 4.00 -9.91
N GLN A 146 -9.49 4.79 -10.99
CA GLN A 146 -10.54 4.88 -11.99
C GLN A 146 -10.62 3.58 -12.80
N HIS A 147 -9.47 3.05 -13.20
CA HIS A 147 -9.35 1.84 -14.01
C HIS A 147 -9.91 0.62 -13.29
N GLN A 148 -9.50 0.37 -12.04
CA GLN A 148 -10.01 -0.76 -11.26
C GLN A 148 -11.55 -0.74 -11.09
N ARG A 149 -12.18 0.46 -11.09
CA ARG A 149 -13.64 0.60 -11.00
C ARG A 149 -14.28 0.29 -12.35
N ALA A 150 -13.72 0.81 -13.43
CA ALA A 150 -14.18 0.54 -14.79
C ALA A 150 -14.13 -0.96 -15.10
N THR A 151 -13.06 -1.64 -14.70
CA THR A 151 -12.88 -3.10 -14.86
C THR A 151 -13.54 -3.93 -13.75
N ARG A 152 -14.15 -3.29 -12.73
CA ARG A 152 -14.76 -3.94 -11.56
C ARG A 152 -13.81 -4.88 -10.80
N GLN A 153 -12.52 -4.57 -10.81
CA GLN A 153 -11.50 -5.30 -10.04
C GLN A 153 -11.52 -4.88 -8.57
N ALA A 154 -11.67 -3.57 -8.32
CA ALA A 154 -11.71 -2.98 -6.98
C ALA A 154 -12.37 -1.60 -6.99
N ALA A 155 -12.60 -1.04 -5.81
CA ALA A 155 -13.20 0.28 -5.62
C ALA A 155 -12.56 1.02 -4.44
N SER A 156 -11.23 1.15 -4.44
CA SER A 156 -10.53 1.96 -3.44
C SER A 156 -10.94 3.43 -3.54
N VAL A 157 -10.77 4.13 -2.42
CA VAL A 157 -11.25 5.49 -2.17
C VAL A 157 -10.15 6.51 -2.42
N SER A 158 -10.53 7.78 -2.59
CA SER A 158 -9.56 8.86 -2.74
C SER A 158 -8.71 9.04 -1.49
N ASN A 159 -7.40 9.15 -1.68
CA ASN A 159 -6.47 9.52 -0.61
C ASN A 159 -6.63 10.96 -0.11
N PHE A 160 -7.35 11.82 -0.84
CA PHE A 160 -7.68 13.17 -0.38
C PHE A 160 -8.80 13.18 0.67
N ASN A 161 -9.52 12.07 0.85
CA ASN A 161 -10.60 11.97 1.83
C ASN A 161 -10.12 11.27 3.11
N LEU A 162 -10.09 12.00 4.23
CA LEU A 162 -9.54 11.53 5.51
C LEU A 162 -10.64 11.09 6.51
N VAL A 163 -11.87 10.90 6.03
CA VAL A 163 -13.06 10.61 6.86
C VAL A 163 -13.52 9.15 6.70
N GLY A 164 -13.95 8.54 7.81
CA GLY A 164 -14.54 7.19 7.84
C GLY A 164 -13.49 6.09 7.71
N ALA A 165 -13.91 4.91 7.25
CA ALA A 165 -13.01 3.78 6.96
C ALA A 165 -11.99 4.09 5.82
N ALA A 166 -12.12 5.25 5.17
CA ALA A 166 -11.32 5.73 4.05
C ALA A 166 -10.04 6.49 4.45
N GLN A 167 -9.50 6.32 5.68
CA GLN A 167 -8.24 6.96 6.10
C GLN A 167 -6.98 6.47 5.34
N ALA A 168 -7.16 5.90 4.15
CA ALA A 168 -6.12 5.58 3.19
C ALA A 168 -5.18 6.77 2.94
N GLY A 169 -5.67 8.01 2.99
CA GLY A 169 -4.83 9.21 2.89
C GLY A 169 -3.77 9.33 4.00
N LYS A 170 -4.16 9.10 5.26
CA LYS A 170 -3.21 9.14 6.39
C LYS A 170 -2.23 7.97 6.34
N ALA A 171 -2.73 6.79 5.97
CA ALA A 171 -1.93 5.59 5.77
C ALA A 171 -0.86 5.85 4.70
N SER A 172 -1.27 6.37 3.53
CA SER A 172 -0.42 6.72 2.41
C SER A 172 0.61 7.78 2.77
N LEU A 173 0.22 8.86 3.46
CA LEU A 173 1.19 9.88 3.91
C LEU A 173 2.27 9.30 4.84
N SER A 174 1.89 8.48 5.82
CA SER A 174 2.85 7.82 6.69
C SER A 174 3.75 6.82 5.95
N GLY A 175 3.20 6.14 4.94
CA GLY A 175 3.94 5.23 4.07
C GLY A 175 4.91 5.95 3.13
N MET A 176 4.53 7.11 2.59
CA MET A 176 5.40 7.97 1.78
C MET A 176 6.65 8.41 2.54
N ARG A 177 6.54 8.66 3.85
CA ARG A 177 7.70 8.92 4.70
C ARG A 177 8.67 7.73 4.74
N LEU A 178 8.16 6.50 4.79
CA LEU A 178 9.00 5.29 4.68
C LEU A 178 9.62 5.16 3.30
N LEU A 179 8.83 5.36 2.24
CA LEU A 179 9.33 5.32 0.86
C LEU A 179 10.44 6.36 0.63
N HIS A 180 10.33 7.56 1.23
CA HIS A 180 11.38 8.56 1.19
C HIS A 180 12.70 8.04 1.76
N ARG A 181 12.67 7.34 2.91
CA ARG A 181 13.85 6.77 3.57
C ARG A 181 14.43 5.56 2.84
N LEU A 182 13.59 4.77 2.18
CA LEU A 182 13.99 3.58 1.43
C LEU A 182 14.46 3.89 0.01
N ARG A 183 14.25 5.11 -0.48
CA ARG A 183 14.65 5.53 -1.82
C ARG A 183 16.16 5.30 -2.03
N GLY A 184 16.49 4.63 -3.12
CA GLY A 184 17.87 4.26 -3.45
C GLY A 184 18.39 3.01 -2.72
N ARG A 185 17.62 2.45 -1.77
CA ARG A 185 17.94 1.17 -1.09
C ARG A 185 17.12 0.02 -1.63
N ILE A 186 15.82 0.23 -1.88
CA ILE A 186 14.92 -0.77 -2.49
C ILE A 186 14.15 -0.09 -3.63
N PRO A 187 14.18 -0.63 -4.86
CA PRO A 187 13.39 -0.09 -5.96
C PRO A 187 11.88 -0.25 -5.71
N LEU A 188 11.09 0.69 -6.23
CA LEU A 188 9.63 0.65 -6.23
C LEU A 188 9.10 0.52 -7.65
N TRP A 189 8.44 -0.58 -7.99
CA TRP A 189 7.72 -0.66 -9.27
C TRP A 189 6.37 0.10 -9.18
N PRO A 190 5.95 0.84 -10.21
CA PRO A 190 6.60 1.01 -11.52
C PRO A 190 7.52 2.22 -11.66
N LEU A 191 7.81 2.95 -10.56
CA LEU A 191 8.70 4.11 -10.58
C LEU A 191 10.11 3.73 -11.06
N ASP A 192 10.63 2.65 -10.48
CA ASP A 192 11.91 2.06 -10.78
C ASP A 192 11.73 0.79 -11.63
N PRO A 193 12.72 0.44 -12.48
CA PRO A 193 12.70 -0.81 -13.21
C PRO A 193 12.77 -2.01 -12.24
N VAL A 194 12.19 -3.14 -12.66
CA VAL A 194 12.32 -4.40 -11.92
C VAL A 194 13.81 -4.81 -11.87
N PRO A 195 14.41 -4.95 -10.68
CA PRO A 195 15.83 -5.27 -10.56
C PRO A 195 16.12 -6.71 -10.99
N THR A 196 17.35 -6.96 -11.42
CA THR A 196 17.81 -8.32 -11.77
C THR A 196 17.92 -9.25 -10.56
N THR A 197 18.27 -8.69 -9.40
CA THR A 197 18.48 -9.39 -8.12
C THR A 197 18.02 -8.51 -6.96
N GLY A 198 17.75 -9.08 -5.79
CA GLY A 198 17.37 -8.34 -4.59
C GLY A 198 15.89 -7.95 -4.52
N PRO A 199 15.53 -7.17 -3.49
CA PRO A 199 14.15 -6.86 -3.17
C PRO A 199 13.51 -5.87 -4.16
N LEU A 200 12.19 -5.94 -4.28
CA LEU A 200 11.37 -4.99 -5.03
C LEU A 200 10.11 -4.66 -4.23
N LEU A 201 9.80 -3.37 -4.12
CA LEU A 201 8.54 -2.88 -3.57
C LEU A 201 7.48 -2.78 -4.66
N VAL A 202 6.23 -3.10 -4.31
CA VAL A 202 5.03 -2.86 -5.11
C VAL A 202 3.90 -2.34 -4.22
N GLU A 203 3.13 -1.39 -4.72
CA GLU A 203 1.86 -1.04 -4.09
C GLU A 203 0.85 -2.16 -4.32
N ILE A 204 0.13 -2.60 -3.28
CA ILE A 204 -0.95 -3.59 -3.39
C ILE A 204 -2.25 -3.04 -2.79
N TYR A 205 -3.34 -3.75 -3.05
CA TYR A 205 -4.59 -3.57 -2.33
C TYR A 205 -5.05 -4.92 -1.80
N THR A 206 -5.02 -5.14 -0.49
CA THR A 206 -5.27 -6.45 0.14
C THR A 206 -6.62 -7.06 -0.25
N SER A 207 -7.62 -6.22 -0.52
CA SER A 207 -8.93 -6.67 -1.01
C SER A 207 -8.87 -7.40 -2.37
N LEU A 208 -7.84 -7.19 -3.20
CA LEU A 208 -7.63 -7.96 -4.42
C LEU A 208 -7.29 -9.42 -4.11
N ALA A 209 -6.46 -9.66 -3.09
CA ALA A 209 -6.11 -11.01 -2.63
C ALA A 209 -7.34 -11.73 -2.06
N ALA A 210 -8.12 -11.04 -1.21
CA ALA A 210 -9.39 -11.55 -0.70
C ALA A 210 -10.37 -11.95 -1.83
N ARG A 211 -10.51 -11.09 -2.85
CA ARG A 211 -11.35 -11.37 -4.01
C ARG A 211 -10.83 -12.54 -4.84
N ALA A 212 -9.52 -12.63 -5.04
CA ALA A 212 -8.89 -13.76 -5.74
C ALA A 212 -9.09 -15.09 -4.99
N ALA A 213 -9.17 -15.04 -3.67
CA ALA A 213 -9.52 -16.18 -2.81
C ALA A 213 -11.02 -16.52 -2.80
N GLY A 214 -11.84 -15.84 -3.61
CA GLY A 214 -13.28 -16.10 -3.72
C GLY A 214 -14.16 -15.40 -2.67
N LEU A 215 -13.60 -14.50 -1.86
CA LEU A 215 -14.39 -13.75 -0.88
C LEU A 215 -15.21 -12.65 -1.58
N ALA A 216 -16.50 -12.58 -1.24
CA ALA A 216 -17.40 -11.58 -1.79
C ALA A 216 -17.06 -10.16 -1.28
N GLY A 217 -17.26 -9.16 -2.13
CA GLY A 217 -17.11 -7.75 -1.75
C GLY A 217 -18.00 -7.40 -0.55
N GLY A 218 -17.42 -6.81 0.49
CA GLY A 218 -18.12 -6.47 1.73
C GLY A 218 -18.22 -7.60 2.78
N ARG A 219 -17.72 -8.81 2.47
CA ARG A 219 -17.60 -9.94 3.42
C ARG A 219 -16.17 -10.51 3.47
N SER A 220 -15.17 -9.66 3.26
CA SER A 220 -13.75 -10.06 3.20
C SER A 220 -13.10 -10.36 4.56
N LYS A 221 -13.77 -10.04 5.67
CA LYS A 221 -13.21 -10.17 7.01
C LYS A 221 -13.21 -11.63 7.47
N ILE A 222 -12.08 -12.30 7.30
CA ILE A 222 -11.81 -13.62 7.85
C ILE A 222 -11.47 -13.47 9.34
N ARG A 223 -12.16 -14.22 10.20
CA ARG A 223 -12.02 -14.10 11.66
C ARG A 223 -11.62 -15.39 12.38
N ASP A 224 -11.56 -16.50 11.68
CA ASP A 224 -11.08 -17.78 12.21
C ASP A 224 -10.13 -18.46 11.23
N GLY A 225 -9.22 -19.28 11.76
CA GLY A 225 -8.17 -19.93 10.97
C GLY A 225 -8.70 -20.91 9.92
N SER A 226 -9.86 -21.54 10.11
CA SER A 226 -10.40 -22.50 9.13
C SER A 226 -10.86 -21.80 7.86
N ALA A 227 -11.51 -20.64 8.00
CA ALA A 227 -11.86 -19.79 6.87
C ALA A 227 -10.63 -19.21 6.17
N LEU A 228 -9.57 -18.88 6.91
CA LEU A 228 -8.28 -18.47 6.34
C LEU A 228 -7.65 -19.58 5.49
N ASP A 229 -7.59 -20.80 6.01
CA ASP A 229 -7.00 -21.94 5.30
C ASP A 229 -7.80 -22.31 4.04
N ALA A 230 -9.13 -22.19 4.09
CA ALA A 230 -9.97 -22.36 2.90
C ALA A 230 -9.68 -21.29 1.83
N ALA A 231 -9.50 -20.03 2.23
CA ALA A 231 -9.15 -18.94 1.33
C ALA A 231 -7.72 -19.10 0.75
N LEU A 232 -6.77 -19.58 1.55
CA LEU A 232 -5.42 -19.91 1.10
C LEU A 232 -5.43 -21.07 0.08
N ALA A 233 -6.26 -22.10 0.31
CA ALA A 233 -6.42 -23.19 -0.64
C ALA A 233 -6.97 -22.72 -2.00
N ALA A 234 -7.88 -21.75 -2.01
CA ALA A 234 -8.38 -21.14 -3.24
C ALA A 234 -7.29 -20.40 -4.05
N LEU A 235 -6.22 -19.93 -3.37
CA LEU A 235 -5.03 -19.34 -3.98
C LEU A 235 -3.94 -20.39 -4.30
N GLY A 236 -4.21 -21.69 -4.12
CA GLY A 236 -3.21 -22.76 -4.29
C GLY A 236 -2.09 -22.74 -3.25
N SER A 237 -2.31 -22.12 -2.09
CA SER A 237 -1.34 -22.05 -1.00
C SER A 237 -1.58 -23.16 0.04
N PRO A 238 -0.51 -23.68 0.68
CA PRO A 238 -0.67 -24.48 1.89
C PRO A 238 -1.38 -23.68 3.00
N PRO A 239 -2.06 -24.36 3.94
CA PRO A 239 -2.74 -23.74 5.07
C PRO A 239 -1.74 -23.07 6.01
N ALA A 240 -2.14 -21.94 6.62
CA ALA A 240 -1.36 -21.26 7.64
C ALA A 240 -1.45 -21.97 9.00
N GLY A 241 -2.51 -22.76 9.23
CA GLY A 241 -2.65 -23.57 10.44
C GLY A 241 -2.83 -22.74 11.72
N VAL A 242 -3.40 -21.54 11.60
CA VAL A 242 -3.68 -20.66 12.75
C VAL A 242 -4.80 -21.27 13.58
N ALA A 243 -4.53 -21.58 14.85
CA ALA A 243 -5.56 -22.04 15.78
C ALA A 243 -6.37 -20.86 16.33
N GLY A 244 -7.69 -20.92 16.20
CA GLY A 244 -8.61 -19.96 16.82
C GLY A 244 -8.77 -18.64 16.05
N PRO A 245 -9.06 -17.52 16.75
CA PRO A 245 -9.33 -16.24 16.11
C PRO A 245 -8.12 -15.66 15.39
N VAL A 246 -8.36 -15.07 14.22
CA VAL A 246 -7.37 -14.28 13.46
C VAL A 246 -7.87 -12.85 13.32
N SER A 247 -6.98 -11.86 13.44
CA SER A 247 -7.36 -10.47 13.18
C SER A 247 -7.52 -10.23 11.68
N ASP A 248 -8.41 -9.32 11.30
CA ASP A 248 -8.62 -8.92 9.89
C ASP A 248 -7.27 -8.61 9.20
N HIS A 249 -6.43 -7.82 9.85
CA HIS A 249 -5.11 -7.42 9.36
C HIS A 249 -4.14 -8.60 9.15
N ALA A 250 -4.14 -9.57 10.07
CA ALA A 250 -3.29 -10.75 9.94
C ALA A 250 -3.76 -11.65 8.79
N ALA A 251 -5.07 -11.84 8.65
CA ALA A 251 -5.64 -12.61 7.54
C ALA A 251 -5.36 -11.94 6.19
N ASP A 252 -5.55 -10.62 6.10
CA ASP A 252 -5.29 -9.84 4.89
C ASP A 252 -3.80 -9.92 4.48
N ALA A 253 -2.87 -9.78 5.42
CA ALA A 253 -1.43 -9.93 5.14
C ALA A 253 -1.08 -11.36 4.68
N LEU A 254 -1.57 -12.40 5.35
CA LEU A 254 -1.30 -13.80 4.98
C LEU A 254 -1.83 -14.14 3.58
N LEU A 255 -3.06 -13.71 3.28
CA LEU A 255 -3.66 -13.89 1.95
C LEU A 255 -2.90 -13.11 0.88
N ALA A 256 -2.55 -11.85 1.15
CA ALA A 256 -1.83 -11.02 0.20
C ALA A 256 -0.43 -11.56 -0.10
N ALA A 257 0.29 -12.11 0.89
CA ALA A 257 1.59 -12.74 0.66
C ALA A 257 1.47 -13.98 -0.24
N ALA A 258 0.47 -14.84 0.01
CA ALA A 258 0.17 -15.99 -0.84
C ALA A 258 -0.27 -15.60 -2.26
N TRP A 259 -1.10 -14.55 -2.37
CA TRP A 259 -1.57 -14.02 -3.63
C TRP A 259 -0.42 -13.44 -4.46
N LEU A 260 0.48 -12.64 -3.86
CA LEU A 260 1.66 -12.11 -4.54
C LEU A 260 2.54 -13.22 -5.11
N ARG A 261 2.70 -14.34 -4.38
CA ARG A 261 3.39 -15.52 -4.90
C ARG A 261 2.76 -16.05 -6.18
N ASP A 262 1.44 -16.21 -6.20
CA ASP A 262 0.70 -16.68 -7.39
C ASP A 262 0.82 -15.70 -8.57
N ILE A 263 0.61 -14.40 -8.30
CA ILE A 263 0.45 -13.42 -9.37
C ILE A 263 1.75 -12.83 -9.90
N SER A 264 2.84 -12.88 -9.13
CA SER A 264 4.14 -12.34 -9.55
C SER A 264 4.64 -12.93 -10.86
N ALA A 265 4.21 -14.16 -11.18
CA ALA A 265 4.58 -14.87 -12.39
C ALA A 265 3.84 -14.41 -13.66
N LYS A 266 2.85 -13.53 -13.53
CA LYS A 266 1.93 -13.18 -14.63
C LYS A 266 2.43 -11.92 -15.34
N ALA A 267 3.05 -12.09 -16.52
CA ALA A 267 3.68 -11.01 -17.28
C ALA A 267 2.75 -9.80 -17.54
N ALA A 268 1.46 -10.03 -17.79
CA ALA A 268 0.48 -8.98 -18.02
C ALA A 268 0.34 -7.98 -16.85
N LEU A 269 0.57 -8.42 -15.61
CA LEU A 269 0.45 -7.56 -14.43
C LEU A 269 1.62 -6.56 -14.29
N TRP A 270 2.72 -6.80 -14.98
CA TRP A 270 3.91 -5.93 -14.98
C TRP A 270 3.87 -4.86 -16.08
N SER A 271 2.87 -4.92 -16.97
CA SER A 271 2.69 -3.95 -18.06
C SER A 271 1.20 -3.72 -18.36
N PRO A 272 0.42 -3.24 -17.37
CA PRO A 272 -0.99 -2.92 -17.57
C PRO A 272 -1.16 -1.82 -18.63
N ALA A 273 -2.13 -2.00 -19.54
CA ALA A 273 -2.28 -1.14 -20.72
C ALA A 273 -2.40 0.38 -20.41
N PRO A 274 -3.09 0.82 -19.34
CA PRO A 274 -3.18 2.26 -19.03
C PRO A 274 -1.90 2.83 -18.41
N LEU A 275 -0.98 2.01 -17.90
CA LEU A 275 0.23 2.49 -17.22
C LEU A 275 1.22 3.06 -18.24
N SER A 276 1.32 4.38 -18.27
CA SER A 276 2.32 5.11 -19.04
C SER A 276 3.54 5.44 -18.19
N GLY A 277 4.66 5.80 -18.84
CA GLY A 277 5.84 6.30 -18.14
C GLY A 277 5.57 7.59 -17.32
N ALA A 278 4.59 8.40 -17.71
CA ALA A 278 4.17 9.57 -16.92
C ALA A 278 3.49 9.14 -15.62
N LEU A 279 2.52 8.22 -15.70
CA LEU A 279 1.84 7.68 -14.52
C LEU A 279 2.81 6.92 -13.61
N ALA A 280 3.76 6.19 -14.18
CA ALA A 280 4.78 5.50 -13.40
C ALA A 280 5.61 6.46 -12.53
N ARG A 281 5.81 7.71 -12.97
CA ARG A 281 6.54 8.74 -12.21
C ARG A 281 5.67 9.54 -11.25
N THR A 282 4.40 9.76 -11.59
CA THR A 282 3.52 10.68 -10.84
C THR A 282 2.48 9.97 -9.97
N GLU A 283 1.86 8.89 -10.43
CA GLU A 283 0.77 8.24 -9.67
C GLU A 283 1.15 6.85 -9.15
N GLY A 284 2.17 6.22 -9.75
CA GLY A 284 2.48 4.82 -9.54
C GLY A 284 1.38 3.91 -10.08
N TRP A 285 1.31 2.68 -9.58
CA TRP A 285 0.28 1.72 -9.95
C TRP A 285 0.06 0.69 -8.85
N THR A 286 -1.19 0.38 -8.55
CA THR A 286 -1.55 -0.76 -7.69
C THR A 286 -1.33 -2.06 -8.45
N PHE A 287 -0.38 -2.88 -8.00
CA PHE A 287 -0.06 -4.16 -8.62
C PHE A 287 -1.26 -5.11 -8.58
N GLY A 288 -1.48 -5.84 -9.67
CA GLY A 288 -2.64 -6.70 -9.86
C GLY A 288 -3.85 -6.06 -10.53
N ILE A 289 -3.84 -4.73 -10.76
CA ILE A 289 -4.84 -4.04 -11.58
C ILE A 289 -4.39 -4.02 -13.05
N VAL A 290 -5.17 -4.63 -13.94
CA VAL A 290 -4.95 -4.64 -15.41
C VAL A 290 -6.12 -4.13 -16.21
#